data_AF-A0A423MW07-F1
#
_entry.id   AF-A0A423MW07-F1
#
_cell.length_a   1.000
_cell.length_b   1.000
_cell.length_c   1.000
_cell.angle_alpha   90.00
_cell.angle_beta   90.00
_cell.angle_gamma   90.00
#
_symmetry.space_group_name_H-M   'P 1'
#
loop_
_entity.id
_entity.type
_entity.pdbx_description
1 polymer ?
#
loop_
_entity_poly.entity_id
_entity_poly.type
_entity_poly.pdbx_seq_one_letter_code
_entity_poly.pdbx_strand_id
1 'polypeptide(L)'
;MSDKRKKLTTSNPDGLEDVSATQSISEEEFKSIDSAQTVTKTLRVSVGNFIGDLTFSYWWKHGGGLFYCYSSQYRITQLVNQGGNKANLHFSFDSRQWWGNDSPDAMWQDGEWHSYPRGGWIAANGRARVFIRYIFDKGGSDPVGSNEIWVDFSI
;
A
#
# COMPACT_ATOMS: atom_id res chain seq x y z
N MET A 1 11.53 -6.44 28.11
CA MET A 1 11.29 -7.53 27.14
C MET A 1 11.25 -6.89 25.77
N SER A 2 12.17 -7.27 24.88
CA SER A 2 12.41 -6.61 23.60
C SER A 2 11.20 -6.81 22.68
N ASP A 3 10.68 -5.69 22.18
CA ASP A 3 9.47 -5.57 21.39
C ASP A 3 9.63 -6.30 20.04
N LYS A 4 9.19 -7.56 20.00
CA LYS A 4 9.23 -8.41 18.79
C LYS A 4 8.33 -7.90 17.65
N ARG A 5 7.57 -6.82 17.87
CA ARG A 5 6.77 -6.13 16.86
C ARG A 5 7.61 -5.33 15.86
N LYS A 6 8.89 -5.08 16.15
CA LYS A 6 9.79 -4.30 15.28
C LYS A 6 10.34 -5.05 14.05
N LYS A 7 9.87 -6.27 13.75
CA LYS A 7 10.50 -7.10 12.70
C LYS A 7 9.54 -7.97 11.87
N LEU A 8 8.27 -7.58 11.72
CA LEU A 8 7.45 -8.09 10.61
C LEU A 8 7.54 -7.11 9.43
N THR A 9 8.64 -7.27 8.68
CA THR A 9 8.86 -6.92 7.25
C THR A 9 8.42 -5.54 6.74
N THR A 10 9.20 -4.51 7.01
CA THR A 10 9.34 -3.32 6.13
C THR A 10 10.07 -3.68 4.81
N SER A 11 9.81 -4.85 4.23
CA SER A 11 10.76 -5.48 3.32
C SER A 11 10.72 -4.84 1.94
N ASN A 12 11.59 -3.85 1.74
CA ASN A 12 12.44 -3.75 0.56
C ASN A 12 13.17 -5.11 0.41
N PRO A 13 12.61 -6.07 -0.34
CA PRO A 13 13.00 -7.47 -0.20
C PRO A 13 14.37 -7.74 -0.81
N ASP A 14 14.75 -6.93 -1.80
CA ASP A 14 15.91 -7.15 -2.65
C ASP A 14 17.05 -6.15 -2.37
N GLY A 15 16.92 -5.34 -1.31
CA GLY A 15 17.91 -4.32 -0.98
C GLY A 15 18.04 -3.24 -2.05
N LEU A 16 16.94 -2.95 -2.75
CA LEU A 16 16.86 -1.89 -3.75
C LEU A 16 17.12 -0.52 -3.12
N GLU A 17 17.43 0.49 -3.92
CA GLU A 17 17.48 1.85 -3.41
C GLU A 17 16.11 2.27 -2.89
N ASP A 18 16.05 2.69 -1.61
CA ASP A 18 14.84 3.22 -0.98
C ASP A 18 14.72 4.73 -1.29
N VAL A 19 13.68 5.07 -2.04
CA VAL A 19 13.42 6.44 -2.51
C VAL A 19 12.19 7.06 -1.85
N SER A 20 11.66 6.43 -0.80
CA SER A 20 10.40 6.83 -0.15
C SER A 20 10.42 8.28 0.35
N ALA A 21 11.57 8.72 0.86
CA ALA A 21 11.75 10.06 1.42
C ALA A 21 11.94 11.17 0.37
N THR A 22 12.35 10.83 -0.84
CA THR A 22 12.75 11.81 -1.88
C THR A 22 11.83 11.83 -3.08
N GLN A 23 11.11 10.73 -3.35
CA GLN A 23 10.24 10.57 -4.51
C GLN A 23 8.78 10.42 -4.08
N SER A 24 8.29 11.36 -3.29
CA SER A 24 6.88 11.44 -2.89
C SER A 24 6.06 12.30 -3.85
N ILE A 25 4.76 12.03 -3.92
CA ILE A 25 3.78 12.81 -4.70
C ILE A 25 2.77 13.40 -3.71
N SER A 26 2.47 14.68 -3.84
CA SER A 26 1.41 15.32 -3.03
C SER A 26 0.01 14.96 -3.55
N GLU A 27 -1.01 15.17 -2.72
CA GLU A 27 -2.40 14.95 -3.14
C GLU A 27 -2.81 15.91 -4.26
N GLU A 28 -2.32 17.15 -4.23
CA GLU A 28 -2.54 18.17 -5.27
C GLU A 28 -1.87 17.79 -6.59
N GLU A 29 -0.64 17.30 -6.53
CA GLU A 29 0.08 16.79 -7.70
C GLU A 29 -0.69 15.62 -8.30
N PHE A 30 -1.13 14.65 -7.48
CA PHE A 30 -1.93 13.53 -7.96
C PHE A 30 -3.23 13.99 -8.62
N LYS A 31 -3.97 14.92 -8.00
CA LYS A 31 -5.21 15.48 -8.56
C LYS A 31 -5.01 16.24 -9.87
N SER A 32 -3.81 16.75 -10.14
CA SER A 32 -3.48 17.44 -11.39
C SER A 32 -3.23 16.48 -12.57
N ILE A 33 -3.07 15.19 -12.30
CA ILE A 33 -2.82 14.18 -13.33
C ILE A 33 -4.13 13.86 -14.02
N ASP A 34 -4.10 13.84 -15.35
CA ASP A 34 -5.24 13.43 -16.15
C ASP A 34 -5.62 11.99 -15.81
N SER A 35 -6.86 11.80 -15.34
CA SER A 35 -7.41 10.49 -14.99
C SER A 35 -7.32 9.48 -16.14
N ALA A 36 -7.35 9.91 -17.40
CA ALA A 36 -7.20 9.06 -18.58
C ALA A 36 -5.81 8.42 -18.69
N GLN A 37 -4.80 8.96 -18.00
CA GLN A 37 -3.43 8.43 -17.97
C GLN A 37 -3.19 7.45 -16.82
N THR A 38 -4.17 7.27 -15.94
CA THR A 38 -4.04 6.44 -14.74
C THR A 38 -4.89 5.19 -14.80
N VAL A 39 -4.40 4.12 -14.18
CA VAL A 39 -5.17 2.89 -13.97
C VAL A 39 -5.42 2.73 -12.48
N THR A 40 -6.69 2.67 -12.09
CA THR A 40 -7.11 2.48 -10.70
C THR A 40 -7.42 1.01 -10.43
N LYS A 41 -6.92 0.50 -9.30
CA LYS A 41 -7.16 -0.86 -8.81
C LYS A 41 -7.45 -0.84 -7.32
N THR A 42 -8.08 -1.91 -6.85
CA THR A 42 -8.23 -2.20 -5.42
C THR A 42 -7.57 -3.54 -5.14
N LEU A 43 -6.59 -3.55 -4.23
CA LEU A 43 -6.03 -4.78 -3.68
C LEU A 43 -6.81 -5.17 -2.43
N ARG A 44 -7.14 -6.47 -2.33
CA ARG A 44 -7.86 -7.05 -1.20
C ARG A 44 -7.00 -8.07 -0.48
N VAL A 45 -6.99 -8.00 0.85
CA VAL A 45 -6.43 -9.01 1.76
C VAL A 45 -7.58 -9.58 2.58
N SER A 46 -7.61 -10.90 2.79
CA SER A 46 -8.58 -11.54 3.67
C SER A 46 -7.87 -12.54 4.59
N VAL A 47 -7.97 -12.33 5.90
CA VAL A 47 -7.35 -13.19 6.92
C VAL A 47 -8.28 -13.35 8.10
N GLY A 48 -8.65 -14.60 8.40
CA GLY A 48 -9.64 -14.89 9.43
C GLY A 48 -10.96 -14.16 9.14
N ASN A 49 -11.43 -13.37 10.10
CA ASN A 49 -12.66 -12.56 9.98
C ASN A 49 -12.40 -11.11 9.54
N PHE A 50 -11.23 -10.80 8.99
CA PHE A 50 -10.86 -9.46 8.56
C PHE A 50 -10.68 -9.41 7.05
N ILE A 51 -11.17 -8.32 6.45
CA ILE A 51 -10.94 -7.96 5.05
C ILE A 51 -10.34 -6.57 5.02
N GLY A 52 -9.17 -6.42 4.40
CA GLY A 52 -8.53 -5.13 4.15
C GLY A 52 -8.52 -4.83 2.65
N ASP A 53 -9.06 -3.68 2.25
CA ASP A 53 -9.05 -3.18 0.89
C ASP A 53 -8.22 -1.90 0.80
N LEU A 54 -7.33 -1.79 -0.19
CA LEU A 54 -6.62 -0.56 -0.54
C LEU A 54 -6.88 -0.20 -2.00
N THR A 55 -7.40 1.00 -2.25
CA THR A 55 -7.53 1.55 -3.60
C THR A 55 -6.33 2.42 -3.91
N PHE A 56 -5.74 2.22 -5.10
CA PHE A 56 -4.63 3.01 -5.61
C PHE A 56 -4.75 3.18 -7.11
N SER A 57 -4.08 4.21 -7.62
CA SER A 57 -3.91 4.50 -9.03
C SER A 57 -2.43 4.44 -9.36
N TYR A 58 -2.12 3.92 -10.55
CA TYR A 58 -0.75 3.88 -11.06
C TYR A 58 -0.71 4.35 -12.51
N TRP A 59 0.47 4.81 -12.94
CA TRP A 59 0.73 5.20 -14.31
C TRP A 59 2.22 5.10 -14.63
N TRP A 60 2.54 5.14 -15.92
CA TRP A 60 3.89 5.01 -16.42
C TRP A 60 4.32 6.30 -17.11
N LYS A 61 5.60 6.67 -16.97
CA LYS A 61 6.25 7.72 -17.79
C LYS A 61 7.49 7.17 -18.47
N HIS A 62 7.97 7.91 -19.47
CA HIS A 62 9.18 7.60 -20.24
C HIS A 62 9.17 6.17 -20.82
N GLY A 63 8.04 5.77 -21.42
CA GLY A 63 7.91 4.45 -22.06
C GLY A 63 8.11 3.28 -21.10
N GLY A 64 7.66 3.40 -19.85
CA GLY A 64 7.83 2.37 -18.82
C GLY A 64 9.10 2.52 -17.97
N GLY A 65 9.92 3.54 -18.20
CA GLY A 65 11.13 3.81 -17.43
C GLY A 65 10.89 4.32 -16.01
N LEU A 66 9.75 4.98 -15.77
CA LEU A 66 9.31 5.39 -14.43
C LEU A 66 7.93 4.81 -14.13
N PHE A 67 7.78 4.24 -12.95
CA PHE A 67 6.52 3.78 -12.40
C PHE A 67 6.07 4.73 -11.30
N TYR A 68 4.84 5.21 -11.41
CA TYR A 68 4.20 6.07 -10.43
C TYR A 68 3.03 5.33 -9.80
N CYS A 69 2.87 5.46 -8.49
CA CYS A 69 1.76 4.82 -7.78
C CYS A 69 1.30 5.65 -6.59
N TYR A 70 -0.01 5.71 -6.40
CA TYR A 70 -0.65 6.56 -5.41
C TYR A 70 -1.88 5.89 -4.82
N SER A 71 -1.86 5.61 -3.52
CA SER A 71 -3.04 5.14 -2.77
C SER A 71 -3.97 6.30 -2.42
N SER A 72 -5.28 6.05 -2.47
CA SER A 72 -6.30 7.07 -2.22
C SER A 72 -7.10 6.80 -0.95
N GLN A 73 -7.50 5.55 -0.73
CA GLN A 73 -8.37 5.17 0.37
C GLN A 73 -8.23 3.70 0.72
N TYR A 74 -8.53 3.38 1.97
CA TYR A 74 -8.59 2.03 2.49
C TYR A 74 -9.93 1.74 3.14
N ARG A 75 -10.25 0.47 3.30
CA ARG A 75 -11.36 -0.01 4.12
C ARG A 75 -10.92 -1.27 4.85
N ILE A 76 -11.26 -1.37 6.13
CA ILE A 76 -11.08 -2.61 6.90
C ILE A 76 -12.42 -3.04 7.44
N THR A 77 -12.87 -4.23 7.07
CA THR A 77 -14.14 -4.82 7.48
C THR A 77 -13.89 -5.98 8.44
N GLN A 78 -14.58 -5.97 9.58
CA GLN A 78 -14.69 -7.12 10.48
C GLN A 78 -15.97 -7.90 10.14
N LEU A 79 -15.84 -9.19 9.78
CA LEU A 79 -16.99 -10.06 9.52
C LEU A 79 -17.73 -10.45 10.81
N VAL A 80 -17.04 -10.41 11.94
CA VAL A 80 -17.56 -10.58 13.30
C VAL A 80 -16.86 -9.54 14.16
N ASN A 81 -17.57 -8.89 15.08
CA ASN A 81 -16.93 -7.96 16.02
C ASN A 81 -15.97 -8.73 16.95
N GLN A 82 -14.67 -8.51 16.81
CA GLN A 82 -13.63 -9.19 17.59
C GLN A 82 -12.87 -8.26 18.55
N GLY A 83 -13.40 -7.04 18.78
CA GLY A 83 -12.70 -5.97 19.46
C GLY A 83 -11.49 -5.46 18.67
N GLY A 84 -10.84 -4.41 19.17
CA GLY A 84 -9.78 -3.71 18.44
C GLY A 84 -10.36 -2.68 17.47
N ASN A 85 -10.00 -1.41 17.67
CA ASN A 85 -10.48 -0.29 16.86
C ASN A 85 -9.39 0.28 15.93
N LYS A 86 -8.25 -0.41 15.87
CA LYS A 86 -7.04 0.06 15.21
C LYS A 86 -6.45 -1.05 14.33
N ALA A 87 -5.69 -0.64 13.34
CA ALA A 87 -4.92 -1.53 12.49
C ALA A 87 -3.70 -0.79 11.96
N ASN A 88 -2.79 -1.52 11.35
CA ASN A 88 -1.70 -0.96 10.55
C ASN A 88 -1.83 -1.41 9.11
N LEU A 89 -1.47 -0.51 8.20
CA LEU A 89 -1.33 -0.76 6.78
C LEU A 89 0.11 -0.44 6.36
N HIS A 90 0.75 -1.37 5.68
CA HIS A 90 1.94 -1.13 4.89
C HIS A 90 1.56 -1.11 3.41
N PHE A 91 1.96 -0.06 2.70
CA PHE A 91 1.80 0.09 1.27
C PHE A 91 3.16 0.35 0.62
N SER A 92 3.55 -0.46 -0.35
CA SER A 92 4.81 -0.29 -1.06
C SER A 92 4.69 -0.71 -2.52
N PHE A 93 5.66 -0.27 -3.30
CA PHE A 93 5.84 -0.69 -4.67
C PHE A 93 7.32 -0.67 -5.07
N ASP A 94 7.68 -1.56 -5.97
CA ASP A 94 9.08 -1.79 -6.34
C ASP A 94 9.28 -2.27 -7.77
N SER A 95 10.49 -2.02 -8.28
CA SER A 95 11.00 -2.47 -9.57
C SER A 95 12.53 -2.42 -9.53
N ARG A 96 13.14 -1.31 -9.97
CA ARG A 96 14.59 -1.07 -9.80
C ARG A 96 14.91 -0.29 -8.53
N GLN A 97 13.93 0.45 -8.03
CA GLN A 97 13.94 1.14 -6.75
C GLN A 97 12.74 0.68 -5.94
N TRP A 98 12.74 0.99 -4.66
CA TRP A 98 11.68 0.67 -3.74
C TRP A 98 11.10 1.95 -3.12
N TRP A 99 9.79 2.00 -3.01
CA TRP A 99 9.06 3.02 -2.29
C TRP A 99 8.09 2.35 -1.31
N GLY A 100 7.98 2.85 -0.09
CA GLY A 100 7.02 2.33 0.86
C GLY A 100 6.60 3.32 1.94
N ASN A 101 5.44 3.03 2.53
CA ASN A 101 4.88 3.78 3.64
C ASN A 101 4.18 2.83 4.62
N ASP A 102 4.45 3.06 5.91
CA ASP A 102 3.69 2.47 7.00
C ASP A 102 2.69 3.51 7.55
N SER A 103 1.46 3.07 7.76
CA SER A 103 0.44 3.88 8.43
C SER A 103 0.78 4.06 9.91
N PRO A 104 0.22 5.09 10.57
CA PRO A 104 0.20 5.15 12.03
C PRO A 104 -0.56 3.96 12.63
N ASP A 105 -0.37 3.75 13.93
CA ASP A 105 -1.07 2.75 14.76
C ASP A 105 -2.48 3.20 15.18
N ALA A 106 -3.31 3.43 14.16
CA ALA A 106 -4.60 4.09 14.33
C ALA A 106 -5.59 3.89 13.16
N MET A 107 -5.38 2.93 12.25
CA MET A 107 -6.29 2.75 11.10
C MET A 107 -7.65 2.22 11.55
N TRP A 108 -8.74 2.78 11.04
CA TRP A 108 -10.10 2.42 11.43
C TRP A 108 -10.55 1.07 10.85
N GLN A 109 -11.25 0.29 11.66
CA GLN A 109 -11.76 -1.06 11.32
C GLN A 109 -13.30 -1.12 11.40
N ASP A 110 -13.98 -0.12 10.85
CA ASP A 110 -15.44 0.10 10.96
C ASP A 110 -16.23 -0.35 9.72
N GLY A 111 -15.54 -0.83 8.67
CA GLY A 111 -16.16 -1.23 7.42
C GLY A 111 -16.43 -0.08 6.45
N GLU A 112 -16.06 1.15 6.78
CA GLU A 112 -16.20 2.31 5.91
C GLU A 112 -14.90 2.61 5.15
N TRP A 113 -15.03 3.37 4.05
CA TRP A 113 -13.88 3.86 3.29
C TRP A 113 -13.29 5.11 3.96
N HIS A 114 -11.97 5.10 4.14
CA HIS A 114 -11.22 6.16 4.79
C HIS A 114 -10.06 6.62 3.91
N SER A 115 -9.80 7.93 3.92
CA SER A 115 -8.72 8.53 3.14
C SER A 115 -7.35 8.02 3.58
N TYR A 116 -6.49 7.66 2.62
CA TYR A 116 -5.09 7.32 2.83
C TYR A 116 -4.25 7.76 1.62
N PRO A 117 -4.02 9.08 1.47
CA PRO A 117 -3.36 9.65 0.31
C PRO A 117 -1.84 9.52 0.46
N ARG A 118 -1.26 8.46 -0.12
CA ARG A 118 0.18 8.17 -0.03
C ARG A 118 0.69 7.62 -1.36
N GLY A 119 1.77 8.18 -1.87
CA GLY A 119 2.33 7.72 -3.13
C GLY A 119 3.62 8.42 -3.53
N GLY A 120 4.15 7.96 -4.64
CA GLY A 120 5.46 8.35 -5.12
C GLY A 120 5.75 7.77 -6.49
N TRP A 121 7.02 7.77 -6.84
CA TRP A 121 7.51 7.12 -8.06
C TRP A 121 8.81 6.38 -7.79
N ILE A 122 9.15 5.48 -8.71
CA ILE A 122 10.38 4.70 -8.72
C ILE A 122 10.89 4.58 -10.15
N ALA A 123 12.20 4.41 -10.31
CA ALA A 123 12.76 3.89 -11.54
C ALA A 123 12.30 2.43 -11.78
N ALA A 124 11.95 2.13 -13.03
CA ALA A 124 11.42 0.84 -13.43
C ALA A 124 11.91 0.44 -14.84
N ASN A 125 11.54 -0.76 -15.27
CA ASN A 125 11.85 -1.30 -16.60
C ASN A 125 10.61 -1.92 -17.27
N GLY A 126 9.49 -1.20 -17.22
CA GLY A 126 8.23 -1.65 -17.79
C GLY A 126 7.51 -2.73 -16.97
N ARG A 127 7.99 -3.02 -15.76
CA ARG A 127 7.31 -3.91 -14.80
C ARG A 127 7.54 -3.44 -13.37
N ALA A 128 6.48 -3.44 -12.56
CA ALA A 128 6.54 -3.04 -11.16
C ALA A 128 5.59 -3.90 -10.32
N ARG A 129 5.94 -4.09 -9.06
CA ARG A 129 5.08 -4.74 -8.05
C ARG A 129 4.42 -3.68 -7.20
N VAL A 130 3.15 -3.89 -6.86
CA VAL A 130 2.44 -3.16 -5.80
C VAL A 130 2.08 -4.15 -4.70
N PHE A 131 2.48 -3.86 -3.48
CA PHE A 131 2.33 -4.73 -2.31
C PHE A 131 1.58 -4.02 -1.19
N ILE A 132 0.70 -4.76 -0.52
CA ILE A 132 0.03 -4.32 0.70
C ILE A 132 0.14 -5.35 1.80
N ARG A 133 0.23 -4.89 3.05
CA ARG A 133 0.04 -5.72 4.24
C ARG A 133 -0.80 -5.01 5.27
N TYR A 134 -1.75 -5.74 5.84
CA TYR A 134 -2.50 -5.33 7.01
C TYR A 134 -2.06 -6.11 8.24
N ILE A 135 -2.01 -5.42 9.38
CA ILE A 135 -1.98 -5.98 10.72
C ILE A 135 -3.28 -5.54 11.38
N PHE A 136 -4.18 -6.49 11.64
CA PHE A 136 -5.51 -6.22 12.17
C PHE A 136 -5.47 -6.36 13.70
N ASP A 137 -5.68 -5.28 14.45
CA ASP A 137 -5.73 -5.43 15.90
C ASP A 137 -7.01 -6.12 16.31
N LYS A 138 -6.90 -7.06 17.26
CA LYS A 138 -8.05 -7.67 17.92
C LYS A 138 -7.72 -8.04 19.36
N GLY A 139 -8.71 -8.52 20.11
CA GLY A 139 -8.43 -9.18 21.38
C GLY A 139 -7.52 -10.40 21.18
N GLY A 140 -6.26 -10.31 21.62
CA GLY A 140 -5.28 -11.41 21.58
C GLY A 140 -4.16 -11.20 20.54
N SER A 141 -3.93 -12.19 19.68
CA SER A 141 -2.90 -12.13 18.63
C SER A 141 -3.46 -11.49 17.37
N ASP A 142 -2.79 -10.44 16.88
CA ASP A 142 -3.22 -9.66 15.72
C ASP A 142 -3.04 -10.46 14.41
N PRO A 143 -4.11 -10.70 13.62
CA PRO A 143 -3.99 -11.33 12.32
C PRO A 143 -3.20 -10.45 11.35
N VAL A 144 -2.32 -11.08 10.58
CA VAL A 144 -1.51 -10.40 9.56
C VAL A 144 -1.80 -11.01 8.21
N GLY A 145 -2.05 -10.16 7.22
CA GLY A 145 -2.29 -10.58 5.84
C GLY A 145 -1.65 -9.64 4.84
N SER A 146 -1.22 -10.18 3.71
CA SER A 146 -0.64 -9.40 2.62
C SER A 146 -1.16 -9.87 1.27
N ASN A 147 -1.09 -8.98 0.29
CA ASN A 147 -1.35 -9.29 -1.11
C ASN A 147 -0.48 -8.40 -2.00
N GLU A 148 -0.23 -8.86 -3.21
CA GLU A 148 0.53 -8.11 -4.22
C GLU A 148 -0.03 -8.33 -5.61
N ILE A 149 0.21 -7.37 -6.49
CA ILE A 149 0.06 -7.56 -7.92
C ILE A 149 1.31 -7.07 -8.64
N TRP A 150 1.57 -7.70 -9.79
CA TRP A 150 2.51 -7.21 -10.76
C TRP A 150 1.76 -6.49 -11.86
N VAL A 151 2.28 -5.35 -12.29
CA VAL A 151 1.75 -4.56 -13.39
C VAL A 151 2.85 -4.31 -14.40
N ASP A 152 2.48 -4.40 -15.67
CA ASP A 152 3.38 -4.21 -16.81
C ASP A 152 3.01 -2.93 -17.56
N PHE A 153 4.01 -2.33 -18.20
CA PHE A 153 3.80 -1.26 -19.17
C PHE A 153 3.31 -1.86 -20.49
N SER A 154 2.18 -1.36 -20.98
CA SER A 154 1.65 -1.70 -22.31
C SER A 154 1.65 -0.46 -23.20
N ILE A 155 2.03 -0.65 -24.46
CA ILE A 155 2.05 0.37 -25.53
C ILE A 155 0.68 0.41 -26.22
#